data_AF-A0A960LBT6-F1
#
_entry.id   AF-A0A960LBT6-F1
#
_cell.length_a   1.000
_cell.length_b   1.000
_cell.length_c   1.000
_cell.angle_alpha   90.00
_cell.angle_beta   90.00
_cell.angle_gamma   90.00
#
_symmetry.space_group_name_H-M   'P 1'
#
loop_
_entity.id
_entity.type
_entity.pdbx_description
1 polymer ?
#
loop_
_entity_poly.entity_id
_entity_poly.type
_entity_poly.pdbx_seq_one_letter_code
_entity_poly.pdbx_strand_id
1 'polypeptide(L)'
;MRPDRPPVAPLRLDFNKSLGTDPLVWLEWRSQLVPKLIGRAGEYGELRRWAEGGEAGVRMRLVHGPGGTGKTRLAAELARELVTRQWAAGFSDLEAGFEFERGENGTLVLVDYPEERRPRVRELL
;
A
#
# COMPACT_ATOMS: atom_id res chain seq x y z
N MET A 1 19.45 -18.51 -21.02
CA MET A 1 18.02 -18.52 -20.62
C MET A 1 17.98 -19.01 -19.18
N ARG A 2 17.75 -18.14 -18.19
CA ARG A 2 17.71 -18.58 -16.79
C ARG A 2 16.27 -19.03 -16.48
N PRO A 3 16.02 -20.33 -16.27
CA PRO A 3 14.71 -20.79 -15.83
C PRO A 3 14.57 -20.49 -14.33
N ASP A 4 13.33 -20.30 -13.86
CA ASP A 4 12.95 -20.13 -12.44
C ASP A 4 13.20 -18.76 -11.76
N ARG A 5 12.80 -17.66 -12.41
CA ARG A 5 12.45 -16.46 -11.63
C ARG A 5 11.04 -16.66 -11.06
N PRO A 6 10.81 -16.57 -9.74
CA PRO A 6 9.48 -16.66 -9.19
C PRO A 6 8.60 -15.54 -9.76
N PRO A 7 7.28 -15.77 -9.89
CA PRO A 7 6.38 -14.78 -10.45
C PRO A 7 6.45 -13.49 -9.62
N VAL A 8 6.50 -12.36 -10.32
CA VAL A 8 6.45 -11.04 -9.68
C VAL A 8 5.05 -10.87 -9.07
N ALA A 9 5.00 -10.69 -7.76
CA ALA A 9 3.77 -10.47 -7.01
C ALA A 9 3.18 -9.10 -7.37
N PRO A 10 1.90 -9.04 -7.76
CA PRO A 10 1.28 -7.80 -8.18
C PRO A 10 1.01 -6.88 -6.97
N LEU A 11 1.32 -5.59 -7.12
CA LEU A 11 0.91 -4.55 -6.18
C LEU A 11 -0.43 -3.96 -6.63
N ARG A 12 -1.45 -4.03 -5.77
CA ARG A 12 -2.83 -3.65 -6.13
C ARG A 12 -3.32 -2.41 -5.42
N LEU A 13 -4.05 -1.57 -6.15
CA LEU A 13 -4.79 -0.42 -5.64
C LEU A 13 -6.22 -0.49 -6.14
N ASP A 14 -7.01 -1.35 -5.50
CA ASP A 14 -8.38 -1.64 -5.91
C ASP A 14 -9.36 -0.56 -5.41
N PHE A 15 -9.20 0.68 -5.86
CA PHE A 15 -10.22 1.69 -5.64
C PHE A 15 -11.48 1.35 -6.44
N ASN A 16 -12.62 1.33 -5.77
CA ASN A 16 -13.89 1.03 -6.39
C ASN A 16 -14.38 2.26 -7.17
N LYS A 17 -14.50 2.10 -8.49
CA LYS A 17 -15.01 3.14 -9.39
C LYS A 17 -16.54 3.22 -9.44
N SER A 18 -17.25 2.21 -8.93
CA SER A 18 -18.71 2.13 -8.95
C SER A 18 -19.27 1.86 -7.55
N LEU A 19 -19.93 2.87 -7.01
CA LEU A 19 -20.72 2.73 -5.79
C LEU A 19 -21.99 1.98 -6.17
N GLY A 20 -22.07 0.69 -5.81
CA GLY A 20 -23.29 -0.09 -5.94
C GLY A 20 -24.41 0.45 -5.05
N THR A 21 -25.54 -0.25 -5.00
CA THR A 21 -26.71 0.15 -4.19
C THR A 21 -26.62 -0.26 -2.73
N ASP A 22 -25.63 -1.07 -2.33
CA ASP A 22 -25.41 -1.48 -0.95
C ASP A 22 -24.68 -0.38 -0.17
N PRO A 23 -25.32 0.24 0.84
CA PRO A 23 -24.69 1.30 1.63
C PRO A 23 -23.47 0.85 2.43
N LEU A 24 -23.33 -0.45 2.73
CA LEU A 24 -22.16 -0.95 3.47
C LEU A 24 -20.89 -0.86 2.65
N VAL A 25 -20.97 -1.06 1.33
CA VAL A 25 -19.85 -0.90 0.40
C VAL A 25 -19.34 0.54 0.39
N TRP A 26 -20.19 1.52 0.69
CA TRP A 26 -19.79 2.93 0.73
C TRP A 26 -18.88 3.26 1.92
N LEU A 27 -18.95 2.46 2.99
CA LEU A 27 -18.11 2.62 4.18
C LEU A 27 -16.69 2.06 3.97
N GLU A 28 -16.47 1.25 2.94
CA GLU A 28 -15.15 0.73 2.62
C GLU A 28 -14.21 1.83 2.17
N TRP A 29 -12.93 1.74 2.55
CA TRP A 29 -11.93 2.71 2.10
C TRP A 29 -11.79 2.77 0.57
N ARG A 30 -12.09 1.66 -0.10
CA ARG A 30 -12.05 1.52 -1.56
C ARG A 30 -13.11 2.35 -2.27
N SER A 31 -14.24 2.62 -1.60
CA SER A 31 -15.39 3.33 -2.19
C SER A 31 -15.05 4.76 -2.63
N GLN A 32 -14.07 5.38 -1.97
CA GLN A 32 -13.74 6.79 -2.16
C GLN A 32 -14.93 7.75 -2.09
N LEU A 33 -15.98 7.40 -1.32
CA LEU A 33 -17.15 8.26 -1.13
C LEU A 33 -16.75 9.70 -0.74
N VAL A 34 -15.77 9.81 0.16
CA VAL A 34 -15.06 11.07 0.39
C VAL A 34 -13.84 11.13 -0.55
N PRO A 35 -13.81 12.06 -1.54
CA PRO A 35 -12.76 12.07 -2.57
C PRO A 35 -11.37 12.47 -2.06
N LYS A 36 -11.31 13.15 -0.92
CA LYS A 36 -10.08 13.64 -0.30
C LYS A 36 -9.94 13.09 1.11
N LEU A 37 -8.72 12.76 1.50
CA LEU A 37 -8.41 12.39 2.88
C LEU A 37 -8.39 13.65 3.75
N ILE A 38 -9.24 13.70 4.77
CA ILE A 38 -9.40 14.86 5.66
C ILE A 38 -8.66 14.60 6.98
N GLY A 39 -8.01 15.63 7.54
CA GLY A 39 -7.45 15.59 8.90
C GLY A 39 -6.15 14.81 9.10
N ARG A 40 -5.53 14.29 8.04
CA ARG A 40 -4.34 13.42 8.09
C ARG A 40 -3.11 14.00 7.38
N ALA A 41 -3.13 15.29 7.05
CA ALA A 41 -2.10 15.92 6.20
C ALA A 41 -0.67 15.82 6.79
N GLY A 42 -0.53 15.97 8.11
CA GLY A 42 0.76 15.83 8.80
C GLY A 42 1.34 14.42 8.67
N GLU A 43 0.56 13.42 9.07
CA GLU A 43 0.95 12.00 8.98
C GLU A 43 1.21 11.57 7.53
N TYR A 44 0.39 12.03 6.58
CA TYR A 44 0.62 11.83 5.16
C TYR A 44 1.98 12.40 4.72
N GLY A 45 2.27 13.65 5.08
CA GLY A 45 3.53 14.30 4.75
C GLY A 45 4.74 13.60 5.34
N GLU A 46 4.64 13.08 6.57
CA GLU A 46 5.68 12.27 7.18
C GLU A 46 5.93 10.96 6.45
N LEU A 47 4.86 10.20 6.13
CA LEU A 47 4.99 8.96 5.38
C LEU A 47 5.56 9.18 3.97
N ARG A 48 5.13 10.25 3.31
CA ARG A 48 5.65 10.62 1.98
C ARG A 48 7.14 10.97 2.03
N ARG A 49 7.55 11.83 2.98
CA ARG A 49 8.97 12.15 3.20
C ARG A 49 9.79 10.92 3.53
N TRP A 50 9.24 10.02 4.36
CA TRP A 50 9.87 8.75 4.66
C TRP A 50 10.05 7.92 3.38
N ALA A 51 9.01 7.74 2.55
CA ALA A 51 9.11 6.96 1.33
C ALA A 51 10.20 7.52 0.40
N GLU A 52 10.22 8.82 0.15
CA GLU A 52 11.10 9.46 -0.85
C GLU A 52 12.50 9.79 -0.36
N GLY A 53 12.68 10.06 0.92
CA GLY A 53 13.85 10.79 1.43
C GLY A 53 14.92 9.97 2.15
N GLY A 54 14.88 8.64 2.13
CA GLY A 54 15.87 7.83 2.86
C GLY A 54 16.93 7.19 1.98
N GLU A 55 17.92 6.60 2.65
CA GLU A 55 19.02 5.87 2.04
C GLU A 55 18.54 4.70 1.18
N ALA A 56 19.38 4.31 0.21
CA ALA A 56 19.11 3.17 -0.66
C ALA A 56 19.01 1.87 0.17
N GLY A 57 17.97 1.07 -0.08
CA GLY A 57 17.76 -0.20 0.60
C GLY A 57 16.31 -0.45 0.99
N VAL A 58 16.06 -1.61 1.59
CA VAL A 58 14.74 -1.98 2.14
C VAL A 58 14.52 -1.22 3.44
N ARG A 59 13.39 -0.53 3.53
CA ARG A 59 13.00 0.26 4.71
C ARG A 59 11.58 -0.08 5.10
N MET A 60 11.30 -0.08 6.40
CA MET A 60 9.98 -0.40 6.94
C MET A 60 9.44 0.73 7.81
N ARG A 61 8.12 0.94 7.73
CA ARG A 61 7.38 1.89 8.56
C ARG A 61 6.06 1.27 8.96
N LEU A 62 5.82 1.21 10.27
CA LEU A 62 4.56 0.76 10.82
C LEU A 62 3.58 1.94 10.90
N VAL A 63 2.37 1.74 10.38
CA VAL A 63 1.23 2.66 10.56
C VAL A 63 0.26 1.99 11.53
N HIS A 64 0.07 2.59 12.71
CA HIS A 64 -0.76 2.02 13.77
C HIS A 64 -1.75 3.06 14.32
N GLY A 65 -2.72 2.58 15.10
CA GLY A 65 -3.78 3.41 15.66
C GLY A 65 -5.10 2.63 15.78
N PRO A 66 -6.11 3.18 16.47
CA PRO A 66 -7.39 2.51 16.69
C PRO A 66 -8.06 2.02 15.39
N GLY A 67 -8.93 1.02 15.51
CA GLY A 67 -9.79 0.58 14.40
C GLY A 67 -10.63 1.74 13.84
N GLY A 68 -10.92 1.72 12.54
CA GLY A 68 -11.76 2.75 11.90
C GLY A 68 -11.11 4.13 11.70
N THR A 69 -9.86 4.35 12.11
CA THR A 69 -9.17 5.66 11.97
C THR A 69 -8.65 5.97 10.56
N GLY A 70 -8.87 5.07 9.60
CA GLY A 70 -8.49 5.29 8.20
C GLY A 70 -7.02 4.99 7.86
N LYS A 71 -6.31 4.16 8.63
CA LYS A 71 -4.91 3.76 8.36
C LYS A 71 -4.73 3.18 6.96
N THR A 72 -5.56 2.20 6.59
CA THR A 72 -5.55 1.58 5.26
C THR A 72 -5.83 2.61 4.18
N ARG A 73 -6.75 3.56 4.41
CA ARG A 73 -7.00 4.65 3.47
C ARG A 73 -5.80 5.59 3.34
N LEU A 74 -5.13 5.95 4.44
CA LEU A 74 -3.93 6.77 4.41
C LEU A 74 -2.83 6.12 3.57
N ALA A 75 -2.56 4.83 3.80
CA ALA A 75 -1.56 4.08 3.05
C ALA A 75 -1.92 3.99 1.56
N ALA A 76 -3.19 3.71 1.24
CA ALA A 76 -3.67 3.65 -0.14
C ALA A 76 -3.56 5.00 -0.87
N GLU A 77 -3.83 6.12 -0.19
CA GLU A 77 -3.66 7.46 -0.76
C GLU A 77 -2.19 7.78 -1.06
N LEU A 78 -1.26 7.35 -0.20
CA LEU A 78 0.17 7.49 -0.48
C LEU A 78 0.57 6.68 -1.71
N ALA A 79 0.21 5.40 -1.74
CA ALA A 79 0.53 4.54 -2.88
C ALA A 79 -0.07 5.07 -4.19
N ARG A 80 -1.31 5.58 -4.17
CA ARG A 80 -1.94 6.23 -5.32
C ARG A 80 -1.12 7.40 -5.85
N GLU A 81 -0.62 8.26 -4.96
CA GLU A 81 0.23 9.39 -5.36
C GLU A 81 1.59 8.91 -5.89
N LEU A 82 2.20 7.89 -5.28
CA LEU A 82 3.50 7.39 -5.73
C LEU A 82 3.42 6.71 -7.11
N VAL A 83 2.31 6.02 -7.43
CA VAL A 83 2.09 5.48 -8.79
C VAL A 83 2.13 6.58 -9.85
N THR A 84 1.52 7.76 -9.61
CA THR A 84 1.58 8.89 -10.56
C THR A 84 2.97 9.49 -10.70
N ARG A 85 3.88 9.11 -9.80
CA ARG A 85 5.29 9.52 -9.75
C ARG A 85 6.23 8.38 -10.12
N GLN A 86 5.76 7.43 -10.93
CA GLN A 86 6.58 6.33 -11.47
C GLN A 86 7.16 5.38 -10.41
N TRP A 87 6.51 5.27 -9.25
CA TRP A 87 6.78 4.17 -8.33
C TRP A 87 5.91 2.96 -8.68
N ALA A 88 6.40 1.76 -8.39
CA ALA A 88 5.54 0.59 -8.22
C ALA A 88 4.98 0.63 -6.79
N ALA A 89 3.67 0.84 -6.62
CA ALA A 89 3.10 0.98 -5.28
C ALA A 89 1.71 0.36 -5.15
N GLY A 90 1.45 -0.33 -4.04
CA GLY A 90 0.15 -0.93 -3.76
C GLY A 90 0.19 -1.99 -2.65
N PHE A 91 -0.96 -2.62 -2.42
CA PHE A 91 -1.10 -3.74 -1.50
C PHE A 91 -0.53 -5.02 -2.09
N SER A 92 0.25 -5.74 -1.28
CA SER A 92 0.75 -7.06 -1.61
C SER A 92 -0.19 -8.14 -1.08
N ASP A 93 -0.40 -9.16 -1.90
CA ASP A 93 -0.84 -10.47 -1.43
C ASP A 93 0.42 -11.31 -1.14
N LEU A 94 0.72 -11.51 0.14
CA LEU A 94 1.93 -12.23 0.57
C LEU A 94 1.91 -13.72 0.19
N GLU A 95 0.77 -14.28 -0.21
CA GLU A 95 0.73 -15.65 -0.75
C GLU A 95 1.09 -15.71 -2.23
N ALA A 96 1.00 -14.58 -2.94
CA ALA A 96 1.37 -14.50 -4.36
C ALA A 96 2.89 -14.39 -4.59
N GLY A 97 3.67 -14.09 -3.54
CA GLY A 97 5.12 -14.03 -3.57
C GLY A 97 5.71 -12.78 -2.92
N PHE A 98 7.04 -12.66 -3.01
CA PHE A 98 7.83 -11.58 -2.38
C PHE A 98 8.74 -10.83 -3.36
N GLU A 99 8.71 -11.19 -4.65
CA GLU A 99 9.34 -10.39 -5.69
C GLU A 99 8.35 -9.33 -6.18
N PHE A 100 8.74 -8.06 -6.15
CA PHE A 100 7.87 -6.96 -6.58
C PHE A 100 8.46 -6.24 -7.78
N GLU A 101 7.57 -5.63 -8.57
CA GLU A 101 8.01 -4.73 -9.63
C GLU A 101 8.78 -3.54 -9.05
N ARG A 102 9.80 -3.09 -9.78
CA ARG A 102 10.57 -1.90 -9.46
C ARG A 102 10.13 -0.77 -10.37
N GLY A 103 9.48 0.25 -9.79
CA GLY A 103 9.26 1.51 -10.48
C GLY A 103 10.57 2.29 -10.66
N GLU A 104 10.57 3.26 -11.55
CA GLU A 104 11.73 4.13 -11.81
C GLU A 104 12.22 4.82 -10.53
N ASN A 105 11.27 5.31 -9.73
CA ASN A 105 11.56 6.05 -8.50
C ASN A 105 11.52 5.20 -7.22
N GLY A 106 11.14 3.92 -7.33
CA GLY A 106 11.14 2.99 -6.21
C GLY A 106 9.93 2.04 -6.17
N THR A 107 9.87 1.27 -5.09
CA THR A 107 8.77 0.34 -4.80
C THR A 107 8.23 0.60 -3.39
N LEU A 108 6.91 0.78 -3.26
CA LEU A 108 6.22 0.85 -1.97
C LEU A 108 5.27 -0.36 -1.85
N VAL A 109 5.57 -1.25 -0.93
CA VAL A 109 4.75 -2.43 -0.63
C VAL A 109 3.90 -2.15 0.60
N LEU A 110 2.57 -2.23 0.46
CA LEU A 110 1.65 -2.14 1.58
C LEU A 110 1.24 -3.55 2.04
N VAL A 111 1.38 -3.79 3.33
CA VAL A 111 0.91 -5.02 3.99
C VAL A 111 -0.16 -4.62 5.00
N ASP A 112 -1.41 -4.99 4.74
CA ASP A 112 -2.52 -4.76 5.67
C ASP A 112 -2.62 -5.95 6.64
N TYR A 113 -2.91 -5.67 7.90
CA TYR A 113 -2.97 -6.67 8.98
C TYR A 113 -1.75 -7.64 9.01
N PRO A 114 -0.50 -7.12 9.08
CA PRO A 114 0.71 -7.96 9.05
C PRO A 114 0.75 -9.01 10.18
N GLU A 115 0.06 -8.76 11.29
CA GLU A 115 -0.07 -9.66 12.42
C GLU A 115 -0.80 -10.97 12.11
N GLU A 116 -1.64 -11.00 11.08
CA GLU A 116 -2.35 -12.21 10.65
C GLU A 116 -1.42 -13.20 9.95
N ARG A 117 -0.28 -12.72 9.42
CA ARG A 117 0.67 -13.53 8.62
C ARG A 117 2.12 -13.31 9.03
N ARG A 118 2.41 -13.30 10.33
CA ARG A 118 3.75 -13.03 10.88
C ARG A 118 4.90 -13.82 10.22
N PRO A 119 4.78 -15.14 9.93
CA PRO A 119 5.86 -15.87 9.25
C PRO A 119 6.18 -15.29 7.88
N ARG A 120 5.16 -14.96 7.08
CA ARG A 120 5.32 -14.38 5.74
C ARG A 120 5.92 -12.98 5.78
N VAL A 121 5.48 -12.15 6.72
CA VAL A 121 6.02 -10.78 6.88
C VAL A 121 7.52 -10.80 7.19
N ARG A 122 8.02 -11.85 7.87
CA ARG A 122 9.46 -12.00 8.14
C ARG A 122 10.29 -12.29 6.88
N GLU A 123 9.70 -12.86 5.83
CA GLU A 123 10.40 -13.15 4.56
C GLU A 123 10.63 -11.87 3.72
N LEU A 124 10.04 -10.73 4.10
CA LEU A 124 10.28 -9.42 3.47
C LEU A 124 11.56 -8.72 3.95
N LEU A 125 12.23 -9.27 4.97
CA LEU A 125 13.44 -8.75 5.62
C LEU A 125 14.68 -9.55 5.20
#